data_AF-A0A2S5LFM2-F1
#
_entry.id   AF-A0A2S5LFM2-F1
#
_cell.length_a   1.000
_cell.length_b   1.000
_cell.length_c   1.000
_cell.angle_alpha   90.00
_cell.angle_beta   90.00
_cell.angle_gamma   90.00
#
_symmetry.space_group_name_H-M   'P 1'
#
loop_
_entity.id
_entity.type
_entity.pdbx_description
1 polymer ?
#
loop_
_entity_poly.entity_id
_entity_poly.type
_entity_poly.pdbx_seq_one_letter_code
_entity_poly.pdbx_strand_id
1 'polypeptide(L)'
;MTVALCMALAPMAVFSAGLGKLNVSSGLGEPLRADIELLSVTPEELNSIFAVIASEEAYANQGIDRPASHSTIKVEVSKNANGT
;
A
#
# COMPACT_ATOMS: atom_id res chain seq x y z
N MET A 1 13.22 -9.25 -37.94
CA MET A 1 12.08 -9.74 -37.13
C MET A 1 12.55 -10.20 -35.74
N THR A 2 13.45 -9.46 -35.08
CA THR A 2 14.10 -9.87 -33.82
C THR A 2 14.13 -8.76 -32.77
N VAL A 3 13.97 -7.49 -33.15
CA VAL A 3 13.95 -6.34 -32.23
C VAL A 3 12.68 -6.32 -31.35
N ALA A 4 11.55 -6.83 -31.87
CA ALA A 4 10.29 -6.85 -31.14
C ALA A 4 10.31 -7.73 -29.87
N LEU A 5 11.16 -8.76 -29.82
CA LEU A 5 11.26 -9.65 -28.67
C LEU A 5 12.04 -9.01 -27.50
N CYS A 6 12.94 -8.05 -27.79
CA CYS A 6 13.75 -7.40 -26.76
C CYS A 6 12.94 -6.40 -25.92
N MET A 7 11.86 -5.80 -26.46
CA MET A 7 11.00 -4.90 -25.69
C MET A 7 10.11 -5.64 -24.67
N ALA A 8 9.88 -6.94 -24.84
CA ALA A 8 9.09 -7.74 -23.89
C ALA A 8 9.86 -8.10 -22.60
N LEU A 9 11.18 -7.88 -22.58
CA LEU A 9 12.08 -8.14 -21.45
C LEU A 9 12.52 -6.86 -20.73
N ALA A 10 12.02 -5.69 -21.14
CA ALA A 10 12.25 -4.47 -20.38
C ALA A 10 11.67 -4.69 -18.98
N PRO A 11 12.48 -4.65 -17.90
CA PRO A 11 11.95 -4.76 -16.56
C PRO A 11 11.03 -3.57 -16.36
N MET A 12 9.73 -3.81 -16.42
CA MET A 12 8.75 -2.87 -15.92
C MET A 12 9.15 -2.66 -14.46
N ALA A 13 9.74 -1.51 -14.16
CA ALA A 13 10.09 -1.12 -12.81
C ALA A 13 8.78 -1.04 -12.03
N VAL A 14 8.39 -2.16 -11.43
CA VAL A 14 7.26 -2.22 -10.51
C VAL A 14 7.75 -1.52 -9.26
N PHE A 15 7.23 -0.33 -9.01
CA PHE A 15 7.36 0.34 -7.73
C PHE A 15 6.55 -0.45 -6.71
N SER A 16 7.14 -1.52 -6.19
CA SER A 16 6.62 -2.22 -5.02
C SER A 16 7.28 -1.62 -3.80
N ALA A 17 6.50 -0.95 -2.96
CA ALA A 17 6.91 -0.81 -1.57
C ALA A 17 6.96 -2.22 -0.97
N GLY A 18 8.05 -2.57 -0.29
CA GLY A 18 8.11 -3.80 0.49
C GLY A 18 7.15 -3.68 1.66
N LEU A 19 5.92 -4.19 1.54
CA LEU A 19 4.97 -4.19 2.65
C LEU A 19 5.19 -5.46 3.48
N GLY A 20 5.50 -5.26 4.75
CA GLY A 20 5.65 -6.31 5.75
C GLY A 20 4.30 -6.76 6.30
N LYS A 21 4.31 -7.23 7.54
CA LYS A 21 3.09 -7.75 8.17
C LYS A 21 2.12 -6.61 8.50
N LEU A 22 0.83 -6.86 8.28
CA LEU A 22 -0.25 -6.03 8.79
C LEU A 22 -0.59 -6.49 10.22
N ASN A 23 -0.38 -5.62 11.20
CA ASN A 23 -0.66 -5.89 12.60
C ASN A 23 -1.87 -5.08 13.06
N VAL A 24 -2.96 -5.76 13.43
CA VAL A 24 -4.20 -5.12 13.91
C VAL A 24 -4.20 -5.07 15.43
N SER A 25 -4.41 -3.88 15.98
CA SER A 25 -4.44 -3.64 17.44
C SER A 25 -5.80 -3.13 17.95
N SER A 26 -6.87 -3.25 17.15
CA SER A 26 -8.23 -2.85 17.52
C SER A 26 -9.10 -4.02 17.99
N GLY A 27 -9.91 -3.81 19.03
CA GLY A 27 -10.93 -4.74 19.52
C GLY A 27 -12.27 -4.66 18.78
N LEU A 28 -13.23 -5.50 19.18
CA LEU A 28 -14.60 -5.49 18.66
C LEU A 28 -15.31 -4.17 19.05
N GLY A 29 -15.68 -3.37 18.05
CA GLY A 29 -16.40 -2.10 18.23
C GLY A 29 -15.50 -0.86 18.32
N GLU A 30 -14.18 -1.03 18.29
CA GLU A 30 -13.22 0.07 18.21
C GLU A 30 -12.92 0.43 16.74
N PRO A 31 -12.57 1.70 16.44
CA PRO A 31 -12.11 2.07 15.11
C PRO A 31 -10.87 1.24 14.73
N LEU A 32 -10.78 0.86 13.45
CA LEU A 32 -9.67 0.06 12.93
C LEU A 32 -8.33 0.75 13.23
N ARG A 33 -7.48 0.05 13.99
CA ARG A 33 -6.11 0.43 14.21
C ARG A 33 -5.22 -0.68 13.69
N ALA A 34 -4.53 -0.40 12.60
CA ALA A 34 -3.63 -1.34 11.96
C ALA A 34 -2.34 -0.64 11.57
N ASP A 35 -1.23 -1.32 11.80
CA ASP A 35 0.11 -0.87 11.45
C ASP A 35 0.66 -1.80 10.36
N ILE A 36 1.22 -1.23 9.30
CA ILE A 36 1.87 -1.98 8.22
C ILE A 36 3.36 -1.65 8.27
N GLU A 37 4.18 -2.67 8.44
CA GLU A 37 5.63 -2.53 8.42
C GLU A 37 6.11 -2.21 7.01
N LEU A 38 7.01 -1.24 6.87
CA LEU A 38 7.63 -0.87 5.60
C LEU A 38 9.04 -1.47 5.54
N LEU A 39 9.21 -2.49 4.70
CA LEU A 39 10.47 -3.21 4.52
C LEU A 39 11.29 -2.56 3.40
N SER A 40 12.59 -2.39 3.64
CA SER A 40 13.57 -1.94 2.64
C SER A 40 13.25 -0.60 1.98
N VAL A 41 12.75 0.36 2.75
CA VAL A 41 12.42 1.72 2.25
C VAL A 41 13.59 2.67 2.50
N THR A 42 13.96 3.46 1.47
CA THR A 42 15.01 4.47 1.62
C THR A 42 14.51 5.72 2.35
N PRO A 43 15.39 6.50 3.02
CA PRO A 43 14.98 7.72 3.71
C PRO A 43 14.35 8.77 2.77
N GLU A 44 14.75 8.78 1.49
CA GLU A 44 14.17 9.65 0.47
C GLU A 44 12.74 9.20 0.11
N GLU A 45 12.50 7.90 -0.03
CA GLU A 45 11.17 7.36 -0.32
C GLU A 45 10.16 7.59 0.81
N LEU A 46 10.59 7.58 2.07
CA LEU A 46 9.72 7.87 3.21
C LEU A 46 9.02 9.24 3.11
N ASN A 47 9.64 10.22 2.46
CA ASN A 47 9.05 11.54 2.27
C ASN A 47 8.06 11.59 1.09
N SER A 48 8.17 10.65 0.14
CA SER A 48 7.30 10.58 -1.04
C SER A 48 6.20 9.53 -0.93
N ILE A 49 6.30 8.59 0.02
CA ILE A 49 5.29 7.55 0.22
C ILE A 49 4.06 8.17 0.87
N PHE A 50 2.92 7.96 0.22
CA PHE A 50 1.61 8.23 0.76
C PHE A 50 0.77 6.96 0.64
N ALA A 51 -0.07 6.72 1.65
CA ALA A 51 -1.00 5.60 1.65
C ALA A 51 -2.41 6.16 1.69
N VAL A 52 -3.28 5.65 0.82
CA VAL A 52 -4.67 6.06 0.69
C VAL A 52 -5.55 4.83 0.52
N ILE A 53 -6.81 4.96 0.93
CA ILE A 53 -7.81 3.95 0.62
C ILE A 53 -8.10 4.01 -0.88
N ALA A 54 -8.18 2.83 -1.50
CA ALA A 54 -8.45 2.71 -2.93
C ALA A 54 -9.76 3.42 -3.32
N SER A 55 -9.78 3.97 -4.54
CA SER A 55 -10.97 4.58 -5.12
C SER A 55 -12.04 3.53 -5.42
N GLU A 56 -13.29 3.96 -5.56
CA GLU A 56 -14.43 3.06 -5.82
C GLU A 56 -14.27 2.28 -7.14
N GLU A 57 -13.71 2.93 -8.16
CA GLU A 57 -13.32 2.29 -9.43
C GLU A 57 -12.33 1.11 -9.22
N ALA A 58 -11.40 1.22 -8.27
CA ALA A 58 -10.43 0.16 -8.01
C ALA A 58 -11.06 -1.05 -7.32
N TYR A 59 -12.06 -0.82 -6.45
CA TYR A 59 -12.90 -1.88 -5.88
C TYR A 59 -13.72 -2.57 -6.98
N ALA A 60 -14.37 -1.78 -7.84
CA ALA A 60 -15.16 -2.28 -8.96
C ALA A 60 -14.32 -3.10 -9.95
N ASN A 61 -13.10 -2.65 -10.27
CA ASN A 61 -12.16 -3.36 -11.14
C ASN A 61 -11.76 -4.74 -10.59
N GLN A 62 -11.76 -4.90 -9.27
CA GLN A 62 -11.49 -6.17 -8.60
C GLN A 62 -12.76 -6.99 -8.33
N GLY A 63 -13.95 -6.48 -8.70
CA GLY A 63 -15.23 -7.14 -8.45
C GLY A 63 -15.61 -7.21 -6.97
N ILE A 64 -15.07 -6.31 -6.15
CA ILE A 64 -15.31 -6.25 -4.70
C ILE A 64 -16.20 -5.05 -4.40
N ASP A 65 -17.23 -5.22 -3.59
CA ASP A 65 -18.05 -4.11 -3.13
C ASP A 65 -17.32 -3.30 -2.04
N ARG A 66 -17.39 -1.97 -2.10
CA ARG A 66 -16.68 -1.10 -1.15
C ARG A 66 -17.56 -0.85 0.08
N PRO A 67 -17.16 -1.32 1.28
CA PRO A 67 -17.93 -1.04 2.49
C PRO A 67 -17.99 0.47 2.78
N ALA A 68 -19.17 0.97 3.17
CA ALA A 68 -19.34 2.38 3.54
C ALA A 68 -18.42 2.79 4.72
N SER A 69 -18.02 1.85 5.58
CA SER A 69 -17.06 2.12 6.66
C SER A 69 -15.67 2.54 6.16
N HIS A 70 -15.29 2.16 4.92
CA HIS A 70 -13.99 2.50 4.35
C HIS A 70 -13.84 3.97 3.98
N SER A 71 -14.93 4.76 3.91
CA SER A 71 -14.85 6.20 3.69
C SER A 71 -14.32 6.96 4.91
N THR A 72 -14.39 6.36 6.10
CA THR A 72 -14.02 7.00 7.37
C THR A 72 -12.62 6.59 7.83
N ILE A 73 -11.95 5.67 7.12
CA ILE A 73 -10.59 5.24 7.46
C ILE A 73 -9.63 6.39 7.19
N LYS A 74 -8.88 6.77 8.23
CA LYS A 74 -7.76 7.71 8.13
C LYS A 74 -6.48 6.90 7.96
N VAL A 75 -5.67 7.28 6.99
CA VAL A 75 -4.38 6.65 6.73
C VAL A 75 -3.31 7.71 6.96
N GLU A 76 -2.31 7.38 7.77
CA GLU A 76 -1.19 8.26 8.07
C GLU A 76 0.10 7.45 7.96
N VAL A 77 1.07 7.98 7.21
CA VAL A 77 2.40 7.38 7.12
C VAL A 77 3.24 8.05 8.19
N SER A 78 3.64 7.29 9.20
CA SER A 78 4.45 7.80 10.32
C SER A 78 5.74 7.01 10.44
N LYS A 79 6.81 7.69 10.86
CA LYS A 79 8.08 7.04 11.20
C LYS A 79 7.98 6.54 12.64
N ASN A 80 7.95 5.23 12.83
CA ASN A 80 7.99 4.65 14.17
C ASN A 80 9.34 4.99 14.85
N ALA A 81 9.29 5.47 16.09
CA ALA A 81 10.47 5.76 16.91
C ALA A 81 11.36 4.52 17.18
N ASN A 82 10.84 3.31 16.96
CA ASN A 82 11.62 2.07 17.03
C ASN A 82 12.59 1.83 15.87
N GLY A 83 12.59 2.66 14.81
CA GLY A 83 13.76 2.86 13.95
C GLY A 83 14.44 1.63 13.35
N THR A 84 13.70 0.56 13.06
CA THR A 84 14.21 -0.60 12.31
C THR A 84 13.33 -0.88 11.11
#